data_AF-A0A919I0I4-F1
#
_entry.id   AF-A0A919I0I4-F1
#
_cell.length_a   1.000
_cell.length_b   1.000
_cell.length_c   1.000
_cell.angle_alpha   90.00
_cell.angle_beta   90.00
_cell.angle_gamma   90.00
#
_symmetry.space_group_name_H-M   'P 1'
#
loop_
_entity.id
_entity.type
_entity.pdbx_description
1 polymer ?
#
loop_
_entity_poly.entity_id
_entity_poly.type
_entity_poly.pdbx_seq_one_letter_code
_entity_poly.pdbx_strand_id
1 'polypeptide(L)'
;MGTPPVFNGQQQTLTINGLGRLNEAASFGEIIIRRGAQGQLVRLADVATIELGARSYSSGAQLNGKASAYLGIYPTPTANALQVASAVRAELNRLHTRFPADLTGR
;
A
#
# COMPACT_ATOMS: atom_id res chain seq x y z
N MET A 1 21.36 20.24 -56.05
CA MET A 1 21.51 19.15 -55.07
C MET A 1 20.37 19.29 -54.07
N GLY A 2 19.28 18.53 -54.27
CA GLY A 2 18.08 18.61 -53.44
C GLY A 2 18.15 17.63 -52.29
N THR A 3 17.91 18.11 -51.07
CA THR A 3 17.71 17.24 -49.91
C THR A 3 16.35 16.52 -50.04
N PRO A 4 16.28 15.21 -49.77
CA PRO A 4 15.01 14.48 -49.83
C PRO A 4 13.99 15.05 -48.83
N PRO A 5 12.69 15.06 -49.18
CA PRO A 5 11.65 15.56 -48.30
C PRO A 5 11.56 14.67 -47.05
N VAL A 6 11.59 15.30 -45.88
CA VAL A 6 11.11 14.65 -44.66
C VAL A 6 9.64 14.40 -44.84
N PHE A 7 9.25 13.14 -44.98
CA PHE A 7 7.84 12.76 -45.01
C PHE A 7 7.19 13.31 -43.75
N ASN A 8 6.16 14.13 -43.94
CA ASN A 8 5.29 14.62 -42.89
C ASN A 8 4.71 13.42 -42.13
N GLY A 9 5.34 13.12 -41.01
CA GLY A 9 4.87 12.19 -40.01
C GLY A 9 5.65 12.55 -38.78
N GLN A 10 5.09 13.44 -37.95
CA GLN A 10 5.59 13.62 -36.59
C GLN A 10 5.88 12.23 -36.03
N GLN A 11 7.13 11.95 -35.66
CA GLN A 11 7.45 10.75 -34.91
C GLN A 11 6.74 10.90 -33.57
N GLN A 12 5.49 10.46 -33.51
CA GLN A 12 4.72 10.43 -32.29
C GLN A 12 5.33 9.32 -31.43
N THR A 13 6.15 9.72 -30.47
CA THR A 13 6.55 8.83 -29.38
C THR A 13 5.30 8.58 -28.54
N LEU A 14 4.58 7.48 -28.80
CA LEU A 14 3.52 7.01 -27.91
C LEU A 14 4.16 6.28 -26.72
N THR A 15 4.06 6.88 -25.54
CA THR A 15 4.37 6.17 -24.30
C THR A 15 3.25 5.17 -24.01
N ILE A 16 3.55 3.87 -24.17
CA ILE A 16 2.65 2.80 -23.77
C ILE A 16 2.79 2.62 -22.25
N ASN A 17 1.78 3.05 -21.50
CA ASN A 17 1.71 2.80 -20.06
C ASN A 17 1.05 1.44 -19.82
N GLY A 18 1.83 0.49 -19.29
CA GLY A 18 1.30 -0.79 -18.83
C GLY A 18 0.52 -0.63 -17.52
N LEU A 19 -0.29 -1.65 -17.19
CA LEU A 19 -0.88 -1.76 -15.87
C LEU A 19 0.26 -1.93 -14.85
N GLY A 20 0.42 -0.96 -13.96
CA GLY A 20 1.40 -1.03 -12.86
C GLY A 20 1.02 -2.07 -11.81
N ARG A 21 1.49 -1.89 -10.58
CA ARG A 21 1.09 -2.75 -9.46
C ARG A 21 -0.41 -2.62 -9.19
N LEU A 22 -1.07 -3.76 -8.99
CA LEU A 22 -2.45 -3.80 -8.53
C LEU A 22 -2.51 -3.30 -7.08
N ASN A 23 -3.42 -2.37 -6.81
CA ASN A 23 -3.57 -1.72 -5.49
C ASN A 23 -4.95 -1.92 -4.86
N GLU A 24 -5.88 -2.57 -5.57
CA GLU A 24 -7.24 -2.82 -5.12
C GLU A 24 -7.52 -4.32 -5.12
N ALA A 25 -8.19 -4.82 -4.08
CA ALA A 25 -8.54 -6.23 -3.94
C ALA A 25 -9.32 -6.77 -5.16
N ALA A 26 -10.24 -5.98 -5.70
CA ALA A 26 -11.02 -6.34 -6.89
C ALA A 26 -10.11 -6.66 -8.10
N SER A 27 -9.06 -5.88 -8.29
CA SER A 27 -8.10 -6.08 -9.39
C SER A 27 -7.30 -7.37 -9.26
N PHE A 28 -7.04 -7.84 -8.03
CA PHE A 28 -6.45 -9.17 -7.82
C PHE A 28 -7.42 -10.29 -8.18
N GLY A 29 -8.73 -10.07 -8.00
CA GLY A 29 -9.77 -11.03 -8.39
C GLY A 29 -9.80 -11.35 -9.88
N GLU A 30 -9.45 -10.36 -10.70
CA GLU A 30 -9.44 -10.49 -12.16
C GLU A 30 -8.25 -11.31 -12.71
N ILE A 31 -7.27 -11.68 -11.87
CA ILE A 31 -6.08 -12.45 -12.28
C ILE A 31 -6.51 -13.82 -12.81
N ILE A 32 -6.14 -14.12 -14.05
CA ILE A 32 -6.38 -15.43 -14.66
C ILE A 32 -5.33 -16.42 -14.16
N ILE A 33 -5.79 -17.50 -13.52
CA ILE A 33 -4.92 -18.55 -12.98
C ILE A 33 -4.88 -19.81 -13.86
N ARG A 34 -5.91 -20.01 -14.69
CA ARG A 34 -5.97 -21.15 -15.61
C ARG A 34 -6.84 -20.83 -16.83
N ARG A 35 -6.45 -21.39 -17.98
CA ARG A 35 -7.28 -21.48 -19.17
C ARG A 35 -7.68 -22.95 -19.40
N GLY A 36 -8.98 -23.20 -19.53
CA GLY A 36 -9.54 -24.52 -19.86
C GLY A 36 -9.38 -24.84 -21.35
N ALA A 37 -9.47 -26.13 -21.69
CA ALA A 37 -9.27 -26.61 -23.07
C ALA A 37 -10.25 -26.03 -24.09
N GLN A 38 -11.42 -25.57 -23.65
CA GLN A 38 -12.47 -24.96 -24.48
C GLN A 38 -12.55 -23.43 -24.33
N GLY A 39 -11.50 -22.78 -23.82
CA GLY A 39 -11.42 -21.32 -23.73
C GLY A 39 -12.01 -20.69 -22.46
N GLN A 40 -12.53 -21.51 -21.54
CA GLN A 40 -12.95 -21.06 -20.21
C GLN A 40 -11.76 -20.44 -19.46
N LEU A 41 -12.00 -19.32 -18.79
CA LEU A 41 -11.00 -18.67 -17.95
C LEU A 41 -11.40 -18.90 -16.49
N VAL A 42 -10.44 -19.36 -15.70
CA VAL A 42 -10.56 -19.40 -14.24
C VAL A 42 -9.77 -18.22 -13.69
N ARG A 43 -10.46 -17.38 -12.92
CA ARG A 43 -9.92 -16.21 -12.25
C ARG A 43 -9.61 -16.52 -10.79
N LEU A 44 -8.78 -15.71 -10.16
CA LEU A 44 -8.45 -15.89 -8.74
C LEU A 44 -9.70 -15.78 -7.86
N ALA A 45 -10.62 -14.88 -8.20
CA ALA A 45 -11.90 -14.73 -7.49
C ALA A 45 -12.79 -15.99 -7.55
N ASP A 46 -12.63 -16.86 -8.56
CA ASP A 46 -13.43 -18.09 -8.68
C ASP A 46 -13.03 -19.15 -7.63
N VAL A 47 -11.86 -19.00 -7.00
CA VAL A 47 -11.28 -20.02 -6.11
C VAL A 47 -10.71 -19.46 -4.79
N ALA A 48 -10.76 -18.14 -4.57
CA ALA A 48 -10.21 -17.49 -3.39
C ALA A 48 -11.07 -16.32 -2.91
N THR A 49 -11.05 -16.06 -1.60
CA THR A 49 -11.56 -14.81 -1.01
C THR A 49 -10.44 -13.78 -0.99
N ILE A 50 -10.73 -12.56 -1.42
CA ILE A 50 -9.73 -11.50 -1.58
C ILE A 50 -10.20 -10.27 -0.83
N GLU A 51 -9.46 -9.92 0.21
CA GLU A 51 -9.77 -8.78 1.06
C GLU A 51 -8.48 -8.11 1.58
N LEU A 52 -8.60 -6.84 1.96
CA LEU A 52 -7.55 -6.17 2.71
C LEU A 52 -7.61 -6.65 4.17
N GLY A 53 -6.58 -7.39 4.58
CA GLY A 53 -6.50 -7.96 5.93
C GLY A 53 -5.16 -7.69 6.62
N ALA A 54 -5.09 -8.07 7.89
CA ALA A 54 -3.84 -8.06 8.62
C ALA A 54 -2.87 -9.14 8.08
N ARG A 55 -1.56 -8.88 8.15
CA ARG A 55 -0.53 -9.87 7.79
C ARG A 55 -0.53 -11.10 8.70
N SER A 56 -0.87 -10.90 9.97
CA SER A 56 -1.07 -11.96 10.95
C SER A 56 -2.14 -11.54 11.92
N TYR A 57 -2.99 -12.49 12.30
CA TYR A 57 -3.99 -12.35 13.36
C TYR A 57 -3.53 -12.99 14.68
N SER A 58 -2.26 -13.41 14.78
CA SER A 58 -1.68 -14.07 15.96
C SER A 58 -1.50 -13.15 17.18
N SER A 59 -1.56 -11.83 16.99
CA SER A 59 -1.46 -10.84 18.05
C SER A 59 -2.52 -9.75 17.87
N GLY A 60 -3.35 -9.57 18.90
CA GLY A 60 -4.28 -8.45 19.00
C GLY A 60 -3.78 -7.47 20.05
N ALA A 61 -3.81 -6.18 19.72
CA ALA A 61 -3.56 -5.12 20.67
C ALA A 61 -4.91 -4.54 21.09
N GLN A 62 -5.29 -4.77 22.35
CA GLN A 62 -6.43 -4.10 22.97
C GLN A 62 -5.93 -3.25 24.13
N LEU A 63 -6.50 -2.05 24.27
CA LEU A 63 -6.34 -1.18 25.43
C LEU A 63 -7.73 -0.86 25.96
N ASN A 64 -8.01 -1.20 27.22
CA ASN A 64 -9.32 -1.00 27.86
C ASN A 64 -10.50 -1.55 27.03
N GLY A 65 -10.32 -2.72 26.39
CA GLY A 65 -11.34 -3.36 25.56
C GLY A 65 -11.57 -2.74 24.18
N LYS A 66 -10.79 -1.72 23.80
CA LYS A 66 -10.83 -1.11 22.46
C LYS A 66 -9.66 -1.62 21.62
N ALA A 67 -9.91 -1.86 20.32
CA ALA A 67 -8.84 -2.14 19.37
C ALA A 67 -7.82 -1.00 19.38
N SER A 68 -6.54 -1.33 19.41
CA SER A 68 -5.44 -0.37 19.51
C SER A 68 -4.25 -0.86 18.70
N ALA A 69 -3.34 0.04 18.35
CA ALA A 69 -2.04 -0.31 17.81
C ALA A 69 -0.96 0.10 18.82
N TYR A 70 0.03 -0.76 19.06
CA TYR A 70 1.15 -0.45 19.95
C TYR A 70 2.41 -0.15 19.13
N LEU A 71 3.13 0.92 19.50
CA LEU A 71 4.46 1.25 18.99
C LEU A 71 5.45 1.25 20.15
N GLY A 72 6.30 0.22 20.22
CA GLY A 72 7.37 0.14 21.20
C GLY A 72 8.55 1.00 20.77
N ILE A 73 8.99 1.91 21.64
CA ILE A 73 10.14 2.79 21.39
C ILE A 73 11.25 2.44 22.37
N TYR A 74 12.38 2.03 21.82
CA TYR A 74 13.54 1.60 22.59
C TYR A 74 14.66 2.63 22.41
N PRO A 75 15.04 3.38 23.46
CA PRO A 75 16.17 4.30 23.36
C PRO A 75 17.47 3.52 23.12
N THR A 76 18.42 4.12 22.38
CA THR A 76 19.76 3.55 22.29
C THR A 76 20.45 3.60 23.66
N PRO A 77 21.45 2.73 23.94
CA PRO A 77 22.11 2.68 25.24
C PRO A 77 22.74 4.01 25.69
N THR A 78 23.08 4.89 24.74
CA THR A 78 23.69 6.21 24.99
C THR A 78 22.68 7.36 25.04
N ALA A 79 21.39 7.11 24.76
CA ALA A 79 20.38 8.15 24.70
C ALA A 79 19.82 8.52 26.08
N ASN A 80 19.52 9.80 26.27
CA ASN A 80 18.80 10.27 27.45
C ASN A 80 17.30 9.92 27.33
N ALA A 81 16.81 9.08 28.24
CA ALA A 81 15.43 8.59 28.21
C ALA A 81 14.36 9.68 28.32
N LEU A 82 14.61 10.77 29.06
CA LEU A 82 13.66 11.88 29.20
C LEU A 82 13.57 12.69 27.89
N GLN A 83 14.70 12.91 27.22
CA GLN A 83 14.73 13.56 25.91
C GLN A 83 14.05 12.71 24.84
N VAL A 84 14.26 11.39 24.86
CA VAL A 84 13.53 10.48 23.95
C VAL A 84 12.03 10.55 24.22
N ALA A 85 11.60 10.48 25.48
CA ALA A 85 10.18 10.57 25.82
C ALA A 85 9.54 11.90 25.40
N SER A 86 10.23 13.03 25.55
CA SER A 86 9.71 14.33 25.12
C SER A 86 9.64 14.45 23.60
N ALA A 87 10.66 13.98 22.88
CA ALA A 87 10.68 13.98 21.41
C ALA A 87 9.56 13.12 20.82
N VAL A 88 9.33 11.94 21.39
CA VAL A 88 8.25 11.03 20.99
C VAL A 88 6.88 11.69 21.16
N ARG A 89 6.63 12.34 22.32
CA ARG A 89 5.37 13.06 22.56
C ARG A 89 5.17 14.21 21.58
N ALA A 90 6.23 14.97 21.29
CA ALA A 90 6.17 16.06 20.33
C ALA A 90 5.82 15.57 18.92
N GLU A 91 6.42 14.46 18.48
CA GLU A 91 6.15 13.88 17.17
C GLU A 91 4.75 13.27 17.07
N LEU A 92 4.28 12.60 18.12
CA LEU A 92 2.90 12.11 18.19
C LEU A 92 1.89 13.27 18.09
N ASN A 93 2.12 14.38 18.79
CA ASN A 93 1.27 15.57 18.70
C ASN A 93 1.24 16.15 17.27
N ARG A 94 2.41 16.18 16.60
CA ARG A 94 2.50 16.65 15.20
C ARG A 94 1.71 15.76 14.25
N LEU A 95 1.83 14.44 14.38
CA LEU A 95 1.15 13.46 13.55
C LEU A 95 -0.36 13.38 13.80
N HIS A 96 -0.80 13.67 15.02
CA HIS A 96 -2.22 13.64 15.41
C HIS A 96 -3.10 14.50 14.49
N THR A 97 -2.56 15.59 13.93
CA THR A 97 -3.26 16.47 12.97
C THR A 97 -3.64 15.79 11.66
N ARG A 98 -3.03 14.65 11.33
CA ARG A 98 -3.25 13.89 10.09
C ARG A 98 -3.99 12.58 10.33
N PHE A 99 -4.32 12.28 11.59
CA PHE A 99 -5.05 11.06 11.88
C PHE A 99 -6.51 11.22 11.44
N PRO A 100 -7.11 10.16 10.88
CA PRO A 100 -8.54 10.15 10.65
C PRO A 100 -9.29 10.30 11.99
N ALA A 101 -10.52 10.83 11.92
CA ALA A 101 -11.27 11.30 13.09
C ALA A 101 -11.62 10.19 14.11
N ASP A 102 -11.48 8.93 13.71
CA ASP A 102 -11.70 7.73 14.52
C ASP A 102 -10.46 7.25 15.29
N LEU A 103 -9.28 7.84 15.05
CA LEU A 103 -8.04 7.52 15.76
C LEU A 103 -7.70 8.57 16.82
N THR A 104 -7.46 8.12 18.05
CA THR A 104 -6.93 8.95 19.14
C THR A 104 -5.55 8.43 19.54
N GLY A 105 -4.50 9.23 19.33
CA GLY A 105 -3.17 8.95 19.89
C GLY A 105 -3.13 9.32 21.37
N ARG A 106 -2.89 8.34 22.25
CA ARG A 106 -2.65 8.55 23.69
C ARG A 106 -1.35 7.89 24.10
#